data_AF-A0A2B4RHV1-F1
#
_entry.id   AF-A0A2B4RHV1-F1
#
_cell.length_a   1.000
_cell.length_b   1.000
_cell.length_c   1.000
_cell.angle_alpha   90.00
_cell.angle_beta   90.00
_cell.angle_gamma   90.00
#
_symmetry.space_group_name_H-M   'P 1'
#
loop_
_entity.id
_entity.type
_entity.pdbx_description
1 polymer ?
#
loop_
_entity_poly.entity_id
_entity_poly.type
_entity_poly.pdbx_seq_one_letter_code
_entity_poly.pdbx_strand_id
1 'polypeptide(L)'
;MLLTVIVFGVLAHCFSSCEADTPYTPKGKGSDVVADVVQMISDLDIFPTDHKFLCRVAWVESKYGTASGTYRRFYYGGIWQVDFIGYRETVTQQGLRKYWDRIRERLHIDWQKTSWSDLQKPLYSGLAARLFLARIPAPIPADVKSQALYWKEYYNTSAGKGTVQKFISDVRQARGCAAQPQRG
;
A
#
# COMPACT_ATOMS: atom_id res chain seq x y z
N MET A 1 -35.10 12.07 -61.14
CA MET A 1 -34.35 11.32 -60.10
C MET A 1 -33.00 11.99 -59.91
N LEU A 2 -32.86 12.83 -58.88
CA LEU A 2 -31.58 13.44 -58.53
C LEU A 2 -31.16 12.83 -57.19
N LEU A 3 -30.03 12.13 -57.18
CA LEU A 3 -29.53 11.36 -56.05
C LEU A 3 -28.88 12.30 -55.04
N THR A 4 -29.42 12.35 -53.82
CA THR A 4 -28.83 13.03 -52.67
C THR A 4 -27.65 12.20 -52.16
N VAL A 5 -26.45 12.80 -52.03
CA VAL A 5 -25.33 12.20 -51.30
C VAL A 5 -25.04 13.07 -50.08
N ILE A 6 -25.50 12.61 -48.91
CA ILE A 6 -25.15 13.20 -47.63
C ILE A 6 -23.97 12.41 -47.07
N VAL A 7 -22.79 13.02 -47.05
CA VAL A 7 -21.60 12.46 -46.41
C VAL A 7 -21.67 12.79 -44.92
N PHE A 8 -22.02 11.80 -44.09
CA PHE A 8 -21.88 11.91 -42.64
C PHE A 8 -20.42 11.70 -42.25
N GLY A 9 -19.72 12.79 -41.96
CA GLY A 9 -18.39 12.75 -41.34
C GLY A 9 -18.51 12.25 -39.90
N VAL A 10 -18.02 11.04 -39.64
CA VAL A 10 -17.88 10.52 -38.27
C VAL A 10 -16.62 11.15 -37.67
N LEU A 11 -16.81 12.17 -36.82
CA LEU A 11 -15.76 12.72 -35.97
C LEU A 11 -15.38 11.68 -34.90
N ALA A 12 -14.27 10.99 -35.13
CA ALA A 12 -13.64 10.14 -34.13
C ALA A 12 -13.17 11.00 -32.95
N HIS A 13 -13.94 10.99 -31.87
CA HIS A 13 -13.53 11.57 -30.59
C HIS A 13 -12.53 10.60 -29.95
N CYS A 14 -11.23 10.89 -30.06
CA CYS A 14 -10.22 10.24 -29.25
C CYS A 14 -10.41 10.65 -27.79
N PHE A 15 -11.18 9.87 -27.03
CA PHE A 15 -11.15 9.94 -25.58
C PHE A 15 -9.78 9.44 -25.11
N SER A 16 -8.86 10.34 -24.77
CA SER A 16 -7.72 9.98 -23.93
C SER A 16 -8.26 9.61 -22.55
N SER A 17 -8.50 8.33 -22.32
CA SER A 17 -8.64 7.80 -20.97
C SER A 17 -7.32 8.04 -20.24
N CYS A 18 -7.33 8.99 -19.30
CA CYS A 18 -6.27 9.07 -18.31
C CYS A 18 -6.39 7.80 -17.47
N GLU A 19 -5.57 6.79 -17.77
CA GLU A 19 -5.62 5.50 -17.09
C GLU A 19 -5.34 5.74 -15.59
N ALA A 20 -6.34 5.52 -14.74
CA ALA A 20 -6.19 5.71 -13.31
C ALA A 20 -5.17 4.69 -12.76
N ASP A 21 -4.33 5.11 -11.82
CA ASP A 21 -3.41 4.20 -11.14
C ASP A 21 -4.20 3.07 -10.47
N THR A 22 -3.68 1.85 -10.57
CA THR A 22 -4.28 0.67 -9.94
C THR A 22 -3.34 0.08 -8.88
N PRO A 23 -3.83 -0.82 -8.01
CA PRO A 23 -2.99 -1.60 -7.10
C PRO A 23 -1.85 -2.39 -7.77
N TYR A 24 -1.95 -2.63 -9.09
CA TYR A 24 -1.01 -3.42 -9.87
C TYR A 24 -0.08 -2.57 -10.74
N THR A 25 -0.41 -1.29 -10.96
CA THR A 25 0.41 -0.38 -11.78
C THR A 25 1.70 -0.05 -11.03
N PRO A 26 2.89 -0.31 -11.61
CA PRO A 26 4.15 0.11 -11.00
C PRO A 26 4.16 1.61 -10.71
N LYS A 27 4.48 1.97 -9.47
CA LYS A 27 4.47 3.35 -8.95
C LYS A 27 3.10 4.03 -8.92
N GLY A 28 2.02 3.24 -9.00
CA GLY A 28 0.68 3.72 -8.72
C GLY A 28 0.60 4.33 -7.31
N LYS A 29 -0.17 5.41 -7.14
CA LYS A 29 -0.20 6.21 -5.91
C LYS A 29 -1.54 6.88 -5.69
N GLY A 30 -1.71 7.46 -4.51
CA GLY A 30 -2.93 8.18 -4.12
C GLY A 30 -3.76 7.43 -3.09
N SER A 31 -4.72 8.13 -2.50
CA SER A 31 -5.58 7.59 -1.45
C SER A 31 -6.38 6.38 -1.89
N ASP A 32 -6.86 6.40 -3.14
CA ASP A 32 -7.81 5.40 -3.64
C ASP A 32 -7.07 4.10 -3.93
N VAL A 33 -5.90 4.17 -4.57
CA VAL A 33 -4.98 3.03 -4.74
C VAL A 33 -4.63 2.39 -3.38
N VAL A 34 -4.36 3.19 -2.36
CA VAL A 34 -4.04 2.67 -1.02
C VAL A 34 -5.27 2.04 -0.36
N ALA A 35 -6.45 2.66 -0.49
CA ALA A 35 -7.68 2.09 0.02
C ALA A 35 -8.00 0.74 -0.62
N ASP A 36 -7.84 0.63 -1.94
CA ASP A 36 -8.02 -0.62 -2.68
C ASP A 36 -7.04 -1.69 -2.20
N VAL A 37 -5.74 -1.37 -2.08
CA VAL A 37 -4.74 -2.32 -1.56
C VAL A 37 -5.10 -2.80 -0.15
N VAL A 38 -5.47 -1.88 0.75
CA VAL A 38 -5.82 -2.24 2.13
C VAL A 38 -7.09 -3.10 2.17
N GLN A 39 -8.09 -2.80 1.33
CA GLN A 39 -9.29 -3.60 1.20
C GLN A 39 -8.98 -5.00 0.68
N MET A 40 -8.20 -5.12 -0.40
CA MET A 40 -7.78 -6.40 -0.96
C MET A 40 -7.03 -7.27 0.06
N ILE A 41 -6.18 -6.66 0.90
CA ILE A 41 -5.47 -7.37 1.98
C ILE A 41 -6.43 -7.80 3.09
N SER A 42 -7.41 -6.95 3.44
CA SER A 42 -8.46 -7.29 4.41
C SER A 42 -9.31 -8.46 3.93
N ASP A 43 -9.67 -8.48 2.64
CA ASP A 43 -10.51 -9.52 2.02
C ASP A 43 -9.82 -10.89 1.92
N LEU A 44 -8.52 -10.96 2.18
CA LEU A 44 -7.83 -12.25 2.35
C LEU A 44 -8.28 -12.97 3.62
N ASP A 45 -8.78 -12.23 4.62
CA ASP A 45 -9.27 -12.74 5.90
C ASP A 45 -8.30 -13.71 6.59
N ILE A 46 -7.02 -13.33 6.61
CA ILE A 46 -5.91 -14.09 7.23
C ILE A 46 -5.14 -13.30 8.26
N PHE A 47 -5.32 -11.98 8.27
CA PHE A 47 -4.63 -11.08 9.18
C PHE A 47 -5.62 -10.60 10.25
N PRO A 48 -5.19 -10.49 11.52
CA PRO A 48 -5.97 -9.78 12.52
C PRO A 48 -6.28 -8.34 12.06
N THR A 49 -7.29 -7.71 12.66
CA THR A 49 -7.56 -6.29 12.43
C THR A 49 -6.30 -5.46 12.72
N ASP A 50 -6.04 -4.47 11.88
CA ASP A 50 -4.92 -3.55 12.04
C ASP A 50 -5.36 -2.18 12.55
N HIS A 51 -6.66 -1.97 12.81
CA HIS A 51 -7.23 -0.69 13.21
C HIS A 51 -6.78 0.51 12.35
N LYS A 52 -6.81 0.34 11.01
CA LYS A 52 -6.35 1.32 10.00
C LYS A 52 -4.85 1.59 10.02
N PHE A 53 -4.06 0.79 10.74
CA PHE A 53 -2.62 1.02 10.88
C PHE A 53 -1.91 0.98 9.52
N LEU A 54 -2.26 0.03 8.63
CA LEU A 54 -1.63 -0.08 7.32
C LEU A 54 -1.88 1.19 6.47
N CYS A 55 -3.09 1.75 6.51
CA CYS A 55 -3.40 3.06 5.91
C CYS A 55 -2.53 4.18 6.51
N ARG A 56 -2.38 4.22 7.83
CA ARG A 56 -1.60 5.26 8.52
C ARG A 56 -0.12 5.17 8.20
N VAL A 57 0.45 3.97 8.12
CA VAL A 57 1.82 3.75 7.68
C VAL A 57 2.01 4.24 6.24
N ALA A 58 1.11 3.93 5.31
CA ALA A 58 1.18 4.44 3.93
C ALA A 58 1.20 5.97 3.85
N TRP A 59 0.44 6.65 4.72
CA TRP A 59 0.46 8.10 4.82
C TRP A 59 1.76 8.64 5.42
N VAL A 60 2.23 8.06 6.52
CA VAL A 60 3.41 8.52 7.26
C VAL A 60 4.70 8.31 6.47
N GLU A 61 4.81 7.20 5.75
CA GLU A 61 6.01 6.82 5.01
C GLU A 61 6.15 7.56 3.68
N SER A 62 5.05 7.80 2.97
CA SER A 62 5.13 8.27 1.58
C SER A 62 4.02 9.22 1.14
N LYS A 63 3.10 9.61 2.03
CA LYS A 63 1.88 10.34 1.67
C LYS A 63 1.12 9.62 0.56
N TYR A 64 0.88 8.32 0.74
CA TYR A 64 0.26 7.45 -0.27
C TYR A 64 1.04 7.38 -1.60
N GLY A 65 2.36 7.43 -1.52
CA GLY A 65 3.26 7.38 -2.68
C GLY A 65 3.47 8.72 -3.40
N THR A 66 2.88 9.81 -2.92
CA THR A 66 2.99 11.14 -3.56
C THR A 66 4.22 11.94 -3.13
N ALA A 67 4.87 11.58 -2.02
CA ALA A 67 6.11 12.22 -1.60
C ALA A 67 7.24 11.97 -2.62
N SER A 68 8.01 13.00 -2.97
CA SER A 68 9.05 12.96 -4.01
C SER A 68 10.14 11.91 -3.77
N GLY A 69 10.40 11.53 -2.50
CA GLY A 69 11.39 10.52 -2.12
C GLY A 69 10.90 9.07 -2.14
N THR A 70 9.62 8.82 -2.46
CA THR A 70 9.01 7.47 -2.38
C THR A 70 9.71 6.48 -3.31
N TYR A 71 9.83 6.82 -4.60
CA TYR A 71 10.37 5.95 -5.65
C TYR A 71 11.77 6.38 -6.08
N ARG A 72 12.67 6.52 -5.11
CA ARG A 72 14.07 6.90 -5.38
C ARG A 72 14.85 5.75 -6.00
N ARG A 73 15.89 6.09 -6.76
CA ARG A 73 16.77 5.12 -7.43
C ARG A 73 17.34 4.13 -6.40
N PHE A 74 17.33 2.83 -6.76
CA PHE A 74 17.82 1.71 -5.94
C PHE A 74 17.06 1.44 -4.64
N TYR A 75 15.87 2.02 -4.46
CA TYR A 75 15.00 1.69 -3.35
C TYR A 75 13.60 1.36 -3.84
N TYR A 76 13.16 0.12 -3.59
CA TYR A 76 11.95 -0.42 -4.20
C TYR A 76 10.79 -0.63 -3.22
N GLY A 77 10.91 -0.18 -1.97
CA GLY A 77 9.91 -0.42 -0.91
C GLY A 77 8.51 0.12 -1.14
N GLY A 78 8.29 0.91 -2.20
CA GLY A 78 6.97 1.39 -2.62
C GLY A 78 6.32 2.34 -1.62
N ILE A 79 4.99 2.38 -1.62
CA ILE A 79 4.19 3.27 -0.77
C ILE A 79 4.50 3.05 0.72
N TRP A 80 4.69 1.80 1.15
CA TRP A 80 4.91 1.47 2.56
C TRP A 80 6.39 1.51 2.99
N GLN A 81 7.31 1.88 2.10
CA GLN A 81 8.74 2.02 2.37
C GLN A 81 9.34 0.82 3.15
N VAL A 82 9.00 -0.40 2.74
CA VAL A 82 9.64 -1.61 3.28
C VAL A 82 11.03 -1.74 2.68
N ASP A 83 12.06 -1.78 3.52
CA ASP A 83 13.44 -1.94 3.05
C ASP A 83 13.71 -3.37 2.54
N PHE A 84 14.92 -3.57 2.01
CA PHE A 84 15.30 -4.87 1.45
C PHE A 84 15.30 -5.99 2.49
N ILE A 85 15.75 -5.70 3.72
CA ILE A 85 15.84 -6.71 4.79
C ILE A 85 14.43 -7.12 5.21
N GLY A 86 13.56 -6.15 5.51
CA GLY A 86 12.17 -6.39 5.86
C GLY A 86 11.45 -7.18 4.78
N TYR A 87 11.62 -6.81 3.50
CA TYR A 87 11.11 -7.58 2.37
C TYR A 87 11.64 -9.03 2.37
N ARG A 88 12.96 -9.20 2.48
CA ARG A 88 13.61 -10.53 2.45
C ARG A 88 13.05 -11.46 3.49
N GLU A 89 12.79 -10.96 4.69
CA GLU A 89 12.22 -11.75 5.76
C GLU A 89 10.77 -12.18 5.48
N THR A 90 9.99 -11.39 4.72
CA THR A 90 8.63 -11.81 4.30
C THR A 90 8.63 -12.99 3.33
N VAL A 91 9.75 -13.22 2.63
CA VAL A 91 9.91 -14.28 1.62
C VAL A 91 10.52 -15.55 2.22
N THR A 92 11.37 -15.43 3.24
CA THR A 92 12.15 -16.56 3.76
C THR A 92 11.60 -17.22 5.02
N GLN A 93 10.83 -16.49 5.84
CA GLN A 93 10.43 -17.01 7.15
C GLN A 93 9.27 -17.99 7.04
N GLN A 94 9.53 -19.26 7.34
CA GLN A 94 8.56 -20.35 7.22
C GLN A 94 7.29 -20.17 8.06
N GLY A 95 7.37 -19.39 9.16
CA GLY A 95 6.20 -19.00 9.95
C GLY A 95 5.13 -18.23 9.16
N LEU A 96 5.46 -17.73 7.97
CA LEU A 96 4.54 -17.03 7.09
C LEU A 96 3.81 -17.92 6.06
N ARG A 97 4.06 -19.24 6.05
CA ARG A 97 3.52 -20.16 5.04
C ARG A 97 2.01 -20.06 4.85
N LYS A 98 1.24 -19.97 5.95
CA LYS A 98 -0.23 -19.81 5.89
C LYS A 98 -0.66 -18.56 5.11
N TYR A 99 0.12 -17.48 5.19
CA TYR A 99 -0.19 -16.25 4.46
C TYR A 99 0.17 -16.38 2.98
N TRP A 100 1.32 -16.98 2.66
CA TRP A 100 1.72 -17.24 1.28
C TRP A 100 0.69 -18.10 0.54
N ASP A 101 0.19 -19.16 1.19
CA ASP A 101 -0.80 -20.06 0.60
C ASP A 101 -2.10 -19.31 0.25
N ARG A 102 -2.60 -18.45 1.16
CA ARG A 102 -3.78 -17.62 0.89
C ARG A 102 -3.55 -16.57 -0.18
N ILE A 103 -2.40 -15.91 -0.18
CA ILE A 103 -2.04 -14.92 -1.21
C ILE A 103 -2.01 -15.59 -2.59
N ARG A 104 -1.43 -16.80 -2.68
CA ARG A 104 -1.42 -17.57 -3.92
C ARG A 104 -2.84 -17.98 -4.36
N GLU A 105 -3.66 -18.45 -3.42
CA GLU A 105 -5.05 -18.87 -3.69
C GLU A 105 -5.92 -17.72 -4.20
N ARG A 106 -5.87 -16.56 -3.54
CA ARG A 106 -6.84 -15.46 -3.73
C ARG A 106 -6.36 -14.39 -4.70
N LEU A 107 -5.05 -14.17 -4.79
CA LEU A 107 -4.46 -13.11 -5.62
C LEU A 107 -3.61 -13.66 -6.76
N HIS A 108 -3.43 -14.98 -6.85
CA HIS A 108 -2.58 -15.64 -7.85
C HIS A 108 -1.13 -15.13 -7.84
N ILE A 109 -0.65 -14.70 -6.67
CA ILE A 109 0.73 -14.25 -6.45
C ILE A 109 1.50 -15.34 -5.71
N ASP A 110 2.54 -15.88 -6.34
CA ASP A 110 3.52 -16.72 -5.66
C ASP A 110 4.51 -15.81 -4.91
N TRP A 111 4.15 -15.46 -3.66
CA TRP A 111 4.91 -14.50 -2.85
C TRP A 111 6.39 -14.87 -2.70
N GLN A 112 6.69 -16.17 -2.63
CA GLN A 112 8.07 -16.61 -2.42
C GLN A 112 8.96 -16.42 -3.66
N LYS A 113 8.35 -16.21 -4.84
CA LYS A 113 9.05 -15.96 -6.12
C LYS A 113 9.14 -14.49 -6.49
N THR A 114 8.61 -13.59 -5.67
CA THR A 114 8.70 -12.15 -5.96
C THR A 114 10.13 -11.66 -5.79
N SER A 115 10.39 -10.48 -6.34
CA SER A 115 11.62 -9.72 -6.18
C SER A 115 11.38 -8.46 -5.38
N TRP A 116 12.43 -7.86 -4.80
CA TRP A 116 12.28 -6.59 -4.08
C TRP A 116 11.76 -5.47 -4.99
N SER A 117 12.09 -5.50 -6.30
CA SER A 117 11.58 -4.55 -7.29
C SER A 117 10.08 -4.63 -7.53
N ASP A 118 9.43 -5.77 -7.22
CA ASP A 118 7.97 -5.92 -7.33
C ASP A 118 7.22 -4.99 -6.37
N LEU A 119 7.85 -4.57 -5.26
CA LEU A 119 7.25 -3.66 -4.28
C LEU A 119 7.02 -2.25 -4.85
N GLN A 120 7.46 -1.96 -6.08
CA GLN A 120 7.01 -0.76 -6.78
C GLN A 120 5.52 -0.80 -7.13
N LYS A 121 4.91 -2.00 -7.21
CA LYS A 121 3.46 -2.18 -7.35
C LYS A 121 2.80 -2.01 -5.97
N PRO A 122 1.77 -1.16 -5.83
CA PRO A 122 1.12 -0.88 -4.55
C PRO A 122 0.69 -2.12 -3.77
N LEU A 123 0.05 -3.10 -4.41
CA LEU A 123 -0.39 -4.33 -3.75
C LEU A 123 0.78 -5.12 -3.16
N TYR A 124 1.89 -5.20 -3.88
CA TYR A 124 3.10 -5.90 -3.42
C TYR A 124 3.76 -5.13 -2.26
N SER A 125 3.82 -3.81 -2.34
CA SER A 125 4.30 -2.97 -1.22
C SER A 125 3.46 -3.18 0.05
N GLY A 126 2.11 -3.17 -0.08
CA GLY A 126 1.20 -3.39 1.03
C GLY A 126 1.27 -4.79 1.62
N LEU A 127 1.36 -5.82 0.77
CA LEU A 127 1.55 -7.22 1.21
C LEU A 127 2.87 -7.39 1.95
N ALA A 128 3.96 -6.80 1.46
CA ALA A 128 5.25 -6.84 2.16
C ALA A 128 5.14 -6.20 3.55
N ALA A 129 4.50 -5.04 3.66
CA ALA A 129 4.29 -4.38 4.94
C ALA A 129 3.44 -5.22 5.90
N ARG A 130 2.34 -5.80 5.41
CA ARG A 130 1.44 -6.61 6.26
C ARG A 130 2.09 -7.92 6.69
N LEU A 131 2.82 -8.59 5.80
CA LEU A 131 3.58 -9.82 6.11
C LEU A 131 4.73 -9.55 7.08
N PHE A 132 5.42 -8.42 6.92
CA PHE A 132 6.44 -7.99 7.87
C PHE A 132 5.84 -7.81 9.27
N LEU A 133 4.70 -7.12 9.36
CA LEU A 133 3.96 -6.94 10.62
C LEU A 133 3.44 -8.26 11.20
N ALA A 134 3.03 -9.21 10.36
CA ALA A 134 2.50 -10.51 10.80
C ALA A 134 3.52 -11.40 11.51
N ARG A 135 4.81 -11.07 11.43
CA ARG A 135 5.89 -11.74 12.17
C ARG A 135 6.04 -11.24 13.60
N ILE A 136 5.47 -10.07 13.90
CA ILE A 136 5.56 -9.46 15.23
C ILE A 136 4.41 -10.01 16.08
N PRO A 137 4.70 -10.66 17.23
CA PRO A 137 3.66 -11.23 18.08
C PRO A 137 2.76 -10.18 18.74
N ALA A 138 3.28 -8.96 18.96
CA ALA A 138 2.54 -7.88 19.58
C ALA A 138 1.37 -7.44 18.66
N PRO A 139 0.12 -7.41 19.17
CA PRO A 139 -1.02 -6.98 18.38
C PRO A 139 -0.90 -5.49 18.03
N ILE A 140 -1.43 -5.13 16.87
CA ILE A 140 -1.47 -3.72 16.43
C ILE A 140 -2.49 -2.98 17.32
N PRO A 141 -2.10 -1.88 18.00
CA PRO A 141 -3.02 -1.14 18.87
C PRO A 141 -4.11 -0.40 18.08
N ALA A 142 -5.24 -0.09 18.74
CA ALA A 142 -6.35 0.61 18.12
C ALA A 142 -6.18 2.14 18.06
N ASP A 143 -5.61 2.73 19.11
CA ASP A 143 -5.46 4.18 19.22
C ASP A 143 -4.17 4.69 18.55
N VAL A 144 -4.22 5.94 18.07
CA VAL A 144 -3.12 6.54 17.29
C VAL A 144 -1.84 6.68 18.11
N LYS A 145 -1.93 6.96 19.42
CA LYS A 145 -0.74 7.18 20.26
C LYS A 145 0.01 5.87 20.46
N SER A 146 -0.71 4.79 20.76
CA SER A 146 -0.12 3.45 20.87
C SER A 146 0.37 2.92 19.53
N GLN A 147 -0.33 3.20 18.44
CA GLN A 147 0.18 2.88 17.09
C GLN A 147 1.47 3.63 16.74
N ALA A 148 1.62 4.88 17.18
CA ALA A 148 2.84 5.64 16.95
C ALA A 148 4.04 5.01 17.69
N LEU A 149 3.83 4.52 18.91
CA LEU A 149 4.83 3.76 19.67
C LEU A 149 5.15 2.44 18.97
N TYR A 150 4.12 1.69 18.58
CA TYR A 150 4.25 0.42 17.86
C TYR A 150 5.02 0.58 16.54
N TRP A 151 4.67 1.59 15.74
CA TRP A 151 5.38 1.90 14.50
C TRP A 151 6.85 2.23 14.77
N LYS A 152 7.16 3.00 15.81
CA LYS A 152 8.54 3.37 16.12
C LYS A 152 9.35 2.16 16.58
N GLU A 153 8.77 1.31 17.40
CA GLU A 153 9.41 0.11 17.92
C GLU A 153 9.67 -0.92 16.81
N TYR A 154 8.64 -1.24 16.02
CA TYR A 154 8.67 -2.43 15.17
C TYR A 154 8.83 -2.16 13.68
N TYR A 155 8.41 -0.98 13.18
CA TYR A 155 8.35 -0.72 11.74
C TYR A 155 9.44 0.26 11.26
N ASN A 156 9.58 1.40 11.93
CA ASN A 156 10.62 2.38 11.62
C ASN A 156 11.98 2.01 12.22
N THR A 157 11.97 1.19 13.29
CA THR A 157 13.10 0.86 14.18
C THR A 157 13.75 2.07 14.87
N SER A 158 14.57 1.83 15.89
CA SER A 158 15.28 2.89 16.63
C SER A 158 16.24 3.70 15.75
N ALA A 159 16.89 3.05 14.78
CA ALA A 159 17.80 3.67 13.81
C ALA A 159 17.09 4.52 12.75
N GLY A 160 15.78 4.33 12.56
CA GLY A 160 14.98 5.16 11.67
C GLY A 160 14.86 6.60 12.17
N LYS A 161 14.88 7.57 11.25
CA LYS A 161 14.76 9.00 11.57
C LYS A 161 13.36 9.43 12.05
N GLY A 162 12.40 8.52 12.00
CA GLY A 162 11.03 8.76 12.41
C GLY A 162 10.90 8.92 13.92
N THR A 163 9.93 9.72 14.36
CA THR A 163 9.61 9.89 15.79
C THR A 163 8.14 9.60 16.04
N VAL A 164 7.81 9.22 17.27
CA VAL A 164 6.42 9.02 17.72
C VAL A 164 5.58 10.27 17.45
N GLN A 165 6.15 11.45 17.73
CA GLN A 165 5.50 12.75 17.49
C GLN A 165 5.28 13.01 16.00
N LYS A 166 6.23 12.65 15.12
CA LYS A 166 6.06 12.76 13.67
C LYS A 166 4.88 11.92 13.21
N PHE A 167 4.79 10.65 13.62
CA PHE A 167 3.68 9.77 13.26
C PHE A 167 2.33 10.38 13.67
N ILE A 168 2.22 10.84 14.92
CA ILE A 168 0.98 11.45 15.44
C ILE A 168 0.63 12.72 14.63
N SER A 169 1.61 13.59 14.38
CA SER A 169 1.41 14.82 13.62
C SER A 169 0.96 14.55 12.18
N ASP A 170 1.58 13.56 11.53
CA ASP A 170 1.21 13.14 10.19
C ASP A 170 -0.21 12.56 10.14
N VAL A 171 -0.57 11.66 11.06
CA VAL A 171 -1.90 11.04 11.10
C VAL A 171 -3.00 12.06 11.38
N ARG A 172 -2.74 13.10 12.19
CA ARG A 172 -3.70 14.21 12.40
C ARG A 172 -4.02 14.98 11.12
N GLN A 173 -3.09 15.04 10.19
CA GLN A 173 -3.24 15.72 8.90
C GLN A 173 -3.67 14.76 7.78
N ALA A 174 -3.87 13.47 8.10
CA ALA A 174 -4.17 12.46 7.12
C ALA A 174 -5.57 12.63 6.52
N ARG A 175 -5.66 12.30 5.24
CA ARG A 175 -6.91 12.23 4.46
C ARG A 175 -7.18 10.76 4.08
N GLY A 176 -8.30 10.48 3.42
CA GLY A 176 -8.62 9.14 2.93
C GLY A 176 -8.67 8.11 4.05
N CYS A 177 -8.21 6.89 3.78
CA CYS A 177 -8.39 5.75 4.70
C CYS A 177 -7.59 5.86 6.01
N ALA A 178 -6.58 6.74 6.10
CA ALA A 178 -5.80 6.97 7.33
C ALA A 178 -6.44 7.99 8.29
N ALA A 179 -7.42 8.76 7.82
CA ALA A 179 -8.05 9.80 8.61
C ALA A 179 -8.73 9.25 9.88
N GLN A 180 -8.68 10.03 10.95
CA GLN A 180 -9.50 9.76 12.14
C GLN A 180 -10.97 10.00 11.80
N PRO A 181 -11.91 9.24 12.40
CA PRO A 181 -13.31 9.65 12.40
C PRO A 181 -13.40 11.08 12.96
N GLN A 182 -14.09 11.97 12.23
CA GLN A 182 -14.46 13.28 12.77
C GLN A 182 -15.26 13.01 14.05
N ARG A 183 -14.76 13.44 15.21
CA ARG A 183 -15.58 13.49 16.42
C ARG A 183 -16.52 14.68 16.20
N GLY A 184 -17.80 14.38 15.95
CA GLY A 184 -18.86 15.39 15.91
C GLY A 184 -19.04 16.06 17.26
#